data_AF-A0A5E4KT43-F1
#
_entry.id   AF-A0A5E4KT43-F1
#
_cell.length_a   1.000
_cell.length_b   1.000
_cell.length_c   1.000
_cell.angle_alpha   90.00
_cell.angle_beta   90.00
_cell.angle_gamma   90.00
#
_symmetry.space_group_name_H-M   'P 1'
#
loop_
_entity.id
_entity.type
_entity.pdbx_description
1 polymer ?
#
loop_
_entity_poly.entity_id
_entity_poly.type
_entity_poly.pdbx_seq_one_letter_code
_entity_poly.pdbx_strand_id
1 'polypeptide(L)'
;MDELHKRILAEKENVEIALGNLIDAMARNEKTVIELAAIATFLHNIYNGIENILKQILKAKGIDIPESAAWHKELLNISESQGIISQF
;
A
#
# COMPACT_ATOMS: atom_id res chain seq x y z
N MET A 1 -8.04 19.08 -10.80
CA MET A 1 -7.72 17.71 -10.34
C MET A 1 -8.65 17.39 -9.20
N ASP A 2 -9.44 16.32 -9.29
CA ASP A 2 -10.43 15.97 -8.27
C ASP A 2 -9.74 15.50 -6.96
N GLU A 3 -10.43 15.64 -5.82
CA GLU A 3 -9.90 15.31 -4.49
C GLU A 3 -9.48 13.84 -4.33
N LEU A 4 -10.18 12.90 -4.96
CA LEU A 4 -9.78 11.49 -5.00
C LEU A 4 -8.43 11.34 -5.70
N HIS A 5 -8.28 11.94 -6.87
CA HIS A 5 -7.04 11.85 -7.64
C HIS A 5 -5.85 12.43 -6.86
N LYS A 6 -6.02 13.54 -6.13
CA LYS A 6 -4.96 14.09 -5.26
C LYS A 6 -4.56 13.11 -4.15
N ARG A 7 -5.54 12.48 -3.50
CA ARG A 7 -5.29 11.47 -2.44
C ARG A 7 -4.53 10.27 -2.98
N ILE A 8 -4.93 9.75 -4.15
CA ILE A 8 -4.24 8.63 -4.81
C ILE A 8 -2.81 9.00 -5.17
N LEU A 9 -2.58 10.20 -5.71
CA LEU A 9 -1.23 10.66 -6.05
C LEU A 9 -0.33 10.80 -4.82
N ALA A 10 -0.86 11.34 -3.72
CA ALA A 10 -0.12 11.46 -2.47
C ALA A 10 0.29 10.09 -1.90
N GLU A 11 -0.63 9.11 -1.91
CA GLU A 11 -0.29 7.74 -1.48
C GLU A 11 0.73 7.08 -2.42
N LYS A 12 0.62 7.30 -3.73
CA LYS A 12 1.60 6.80 -4.71
C LYS A 12 2.99 7.38 -4.45
N GLU A 13 3.09 8.68 -4.19
CA GLU A 13 4.36 9.33 -3.85
C GLU A 13 4.96 8.74 -2.56
N ASN A 14 4.14 8.54 -1.52
CA ASN A 14 4.59 7.91 -0.29
C ASN A 14 5.10 6.47 -0.51
N VAL A 15 4.43 5.68 -1.34
CA VAL A 15 4.85 4.32 -1.71
C VAL A 15 6.18 4.35 -2.46
N GLU A 16 6.36 5.27 -3.40
CA GLU A 16 7.60 5.43 -4.17
C GLU A 16 8.78 5.82 -3.27
N ILE A 17 8.57 6.74 -2.33
CA ILE A 17 9.58 7.12 -1.32
C ILE A 17 9.93 5.93 -0.43
N ALA A 18 8.94 5.19 0.07
CA ALA A 18 9.17 4.01 0.89
C ALA A 18 9.93 2.91 0.13
N LEU A 19 9.63 2.73 -1.16
CA LEU A 19 10.34 1.78 -2.03
C LEU A 19 11.80 2.18 -2.24
N GLY A 20 12.09 3.47 -2.47
CA GLY A 20 13.45 3.98 -2.56
C GLY A 20 14.24 3.69 -1.27
N ASN A 21 13.66 4.02 -0.12
CA ASN A 21 14.26 3.75 1.19
C ASN A 21 14.47 2.25 1.46
N LEU A 22 13.55 1.39 1.03
CA LEU A 22 13.69 -0.06 1.13
C LEU A 22 14.89 -0.55 0.31
N ILE A 23 15.02 -0.11 -0.94
CA ILE A 23 16.14 -0.47 -1.82
C ILE A 23 17.47 -0.05 -1.17
N ASP A 24 17.56 1.18 -0.65
CA ASP A 24 18.75 1.70 0.01
C ASP A 24 19.10 0.89 1.28
N ALA A 25 18.11 0.56 2.11
CA ALA A 25 18.31 -0.25 3.31
C ALA A 25 18.75 -1.68 2.96
N MET A 26 18.19 -2.26 1.89
CA MET A 26 18.57 -3.57 1.38
C MET A 26 20.00 -3.59 0.79
N ALA A 27 20.46 -2.50 0.20
CA ALA A 27 21.80 -2.38 -0.37
C ALA A 27 22.94 -2.32 0.67
N ARG A 28 22.64 -2.04 1.95
CA ARG A 28 23.64 -2.05 3.03
C ARG A 28 24.26 -3.44 3.23
N ASN A 29 25.58 -3.53 3.41
CA ASN A 29 26.25 -4.82 3.59
C ASN A 29 25.86 -5.53 4.89
N GLU A 30 25.76 -4.79 5.99
CA GLU A 30 25.34 -5.33 7.28
C GLU A 30 23.82 -5.23 7.43
N LYS A 31 23.24 -6.28 8.04
CA LYS A 31 21.81 -6.36 8.37
C LYS A 31 21.66 -6.53 9.87
N THR A 32 22.03 -5.48 10.60
CA THR A 32 21.82 -5.48 12.06
C THR A 32 20.33 -5.38 12.36
N VAL A 33 19.98 -5.45 13.65
CA VAL A 33 18.59 -5.25 14.07
C VAL A 33 18.02 -3.90 13.62
N ILE A 34 18.86 -2.88 13.46
CA ILE A 34 18.45 -1.54 13.01
C ILE A 34 18.06 -1.59 11.53
N GLU A 35 18.89 -2.17 10.66
CA GLU A 35 18.55 -2.31 9.24
C GLU A 35 17.33 -3.21 9.04
N LEU A 36 17.21 -4.30 9.80
CA LEU A 36 16.05 -5.18 9.72
C LEU A 36 14.76 -4.46 10.14
N ALA A 37 14.81 -3.65 11.21
CA ALA A 37 13.68 -2.84 11.64
C ALA A 37 13.29 -1.79 10.58
N ALA A 38 14.28 -1.15 9.96
CA ALA A 38 14.05 -0.20 8.87
C ALA A 38 13.41 -0.88 7.65
N ILE A 39 13.95 -2.02 7.22
CA ILE A 39 13.41 -2.84 6.10
C ILE A 39 11.97 -3.24 6.38
N ALA A 40 11.69 -3.78 7.58
CA ALA A 40 10.33 -4.18 7.97
C ALA A 40 9.37 -2.98 7.95
N THR A 41 9.83 -1.81 8.41
CA THR A 41 9.05 -0.58 8.40
C THR A 41 8.75 -0.09 6.98
N PHE A 42 9.75 -0.06 6.09
CA PHE A 42 9.52 0.37 4.71
C PHE A 42 8.61 -0.60 3.96
N LEU A 43 8.75 -1.90 4.18
CA LEU A 43 7.85 -2.90 3.61
C LEU A 43 6.39 -2.68 4.08
N HIS A 44 6.20 -2.48 5.39
CA HIS A 44 4.88 -2.18 5.95
C HIS A 44 4.28 -0.89 5.37
N ASN A 45 5.08 0.16 5.22
CA ASN A 45 4.63 1.43 4.64
C ASN A 45 4.20 1.27 3.17
N ILE A 46 4.91 0.46 2.38
CA ILE A 46 4.52 0.14 1.00
C ILE A 46 3.17 -0.56 0.97
N TYR A 47 2.98 -1.62 1.79
CA TYR A 47 1.70 -2.33 1.86
C TYR A 47 0.55 -1.40 2.28
N ASN A 48 0.74 -0.63 3.35
CA ASN A 48 -0.28 0.31 3.83
C ASN A 48 -0.65 1.36 2.77
N GLY A 49 0.32 1.91 2.05
CA GLY A 49 0.07 2.89 1.00
C GLY A 49 -0.76 2.30 -0.14
N ILE A 50 -0.45 1.07 -0.58
CA ILE A 50 -1.26 0.35 -1.57
C ILE A 50 -2.68 0.12 -1.05
N GLU A 51 -2.85 -0.34 0.18
CA GLU A 51 -4.17 -0.54 0.79
C GLU A 51 -4.98 0.76 0.87
N ASN A 52 -4.34 1.88 1.21
CA ASN A 52 -4.98 3.18 1.24
C ASN A 52 -5.47 3.59 -0.15
N ILE A 53 -4.67 3.39 -1.21
CA ILE A 53 -5.10 3.65 -2.59
C ILE A 53 -6.36 2.84 -2.91
N LEU A 54 -6.35 1.53 -2.62
CA LEU A 54 -7.50 0.65 -2.88
C LEU A 54 -8.73 1.09 -2.10
N LYS A 55 -8.58 1.43 -0.81
CA LYS A 55 -9.67 1.94 0.03
C LYS A 55 -10.29 3.22 -0.52
N GLN A 56 -9.47 4.16 -1.01
CA GLN A 56 -9.98 5.41 -1.58
C GLN A 56 -10.78 5.16 -2.86
N ILE A 57 -10.30 4.27 -3.74
CA ILE A 57 -10.99 3.91 -4.97
C ILE A 57 -12.34 3.22 -4.67
N LEU A 58 -12.35 2.27 -3.73
CA LEU A 58 -13.58 1.57 -3.33
C LEU A 58 -14.60 2.52 -2.70
N LYS A 59 -14.16 3.41 -1.80
CA LYS A 59 -15.03 4.45 -1.22
C LYS A 59 -15.61 5.37 -2.29
N ALA A 60 -14.82 5.76 -3.29
CA ALA A 60 -15.31 6.58 -4.40
C ALA A 60 -16.34 5.85 -5.28
N LYS A 61 -16.28 4.52 -5.34
CA LYS A 61 -17.27 3.66 -5.98
C LYS A 61 -18.50 3.37 -5.10
N GLY A 62 -18.54 3.88 -3.86
CA GLY A 62 -19.62 3.60 -2.90
C GLY A 62 -19.59 2.17 -2.35
N ILE A 63 -18.43 1.53 -2.32
CA ILE A 63 -18.24 0.16 -1.84
C ILE A 63 -17.63 0.22 -0.43
N ASP A 64 -18.28 -0.46 0.51
CA ASP A 64 -17.82 -0.55 1.89
C ASP A 64 -16.52 -1.34 2.02
N ILE A 65 -15.68 -0.93 2.97
CA ILE A 65 -14.42 -1.61 3.27
C ILE A 65 -14.69 -2.72 4.30
N PRO A 66 -14.15 -3.93 4.11
CA PRO A 66 -14.32 -5.00 5.08
C PRO A 66 -13.72 -4.65 6.45
N GLU A 67 -14.34 -5.14 7.52
CA GLU A 67 -13.89 -4.93 8.91
C GLU A 67 -13.56 -6.26 9.62
N SER A 68 -13.52 -7.37 8.89
CA SER A 68 -13.23 -8.69 9.46
C SER A 68 -11.77 -8.81 9.91
N ALA A 69 -11.43 -9.85 10.68
CA ALA A 69 -10.04 -10.17 11.00
C ALA A 69 -9.17 -10.44 9.76
N ALA A 70 -9.78 -10.76 8.61
CA ALA A 70 -9.11 -11.02 7.34
C ALA A 70 -9.27 -9.87 6.33
N TRP A 71 -9.64 -8.66 6.80
CA TRP A 71 -10.02 -7.54 5.92
C TRP A 71 -8.96 -7.18 4.88
N HIS A 72 -7.67 -7.34 5.19
CA HIS A 72 -6.57 -7.09 4.24
C HIS A 72 -6.71 -7.95 2.97
N LYS A 73 -7.00 -9.24 3.13
CA LYS A 73 -7.21 -10.16 2.01
C LYS A 73 -8.52 -9.86 1.29
N GLU A 74 -9.57 -9.56 2.05
CA GLU A 74 -10.87 -9.23 1.49
C GLU A 74 -10.83 -7.94 0.65
N LEU A 75 -10.04 -6.94 1.08
CA LEU A 75 -9.78 -5.72 0.32
C LEU A 75 -9.17 -6.03 -1.06
N LEU A 76 -8.20 -6.95 -1.13
CA LEU A 76 -7.60 -7.37 -2.40
C LEU A 76 -8.63 -8.08 -3.29
N ASN A 77 -9.37 -9.05 -2.74
CA ASN A 77 -10.39 -9.79 -3.47
C ASN A 77 -11.48 -8.87 -4.04
N ILE A 78 -11.95 -7.90 -3.24
CA ILE A 78 -12.94 -6.93 -3.69
C ILE A 78 -12.33 -6.05 -4.77
N SER A 79 -11.11 -5.57 -4.58
CA SER A 79 -10.42 -4.73 -5.57
C SER A 79 -10.25 -5.44 -6.92
N GLU A 80 -9.92 -6.73 -6.91
CA GLU A 80 -9.87 -7.59 -8.10
C GLU A 80 -11.27 -7.73 -8.73
N SER A 81 -12.29 -8.10 -7.94
CA SER A 81 -13.66 -8.27 -8.44
C SER A 81 -14.26 -7.00 -9.05
N GLN A 82 -13.77 -5.82 -8.63
CA GLN A 82 -14.19 -4.50 -9.12
C GLN A 82 -13.33 -4.00 -10.28
N GLY A 83 -12.39 -4.82 -10.78
CA GLY A 83 -11.48 -4.51 -11.88
C GLY A 83 -10.48 -3.38 -11.56
N ILE A 84 -10.21 -3.11 -10.29
CA ILE A 84 -9.25 -2.08 -9.85
C ILE A 84 -7.82 -2.59 -10.02
N ILE A 85 -7.60 -3.89 -9.74
CA ILE A 85 -6.34 -4.60 -9.94
C ILE A 85 -6.60 -5.82 -10.82
N SER A 86 -5.56 -6.28 -11.53
CA SER A 86 -5.62 -7.51 -12.31
C SER A 86 -5.60 -8.74 -11.41
N GLN A 87 -6.16 -9.84 -11.91
CA GLN A 87 -5.90 -11.16 -11.34
C GLN A 87 -4.41 -11.50 -11.51
N PHE A 88 -3.79 -11.99 -10.44
CA PHE A 88 -2.37 -12.39 -10.41
C PHE A 88 -2.18 -13.84 -10.86
#